data_AF-A0A7X9YNU4-F1
#
_entry.id   AF-A0A7X9YNU4-F1
#
_cell.length_a   1.000
_cell.length_b   1.000
_cell.length_c   1.000
_cell.angle_alpha   90.00
_cell.angle_beta   90.00
_cell.angle_gamma   90.00
#
_symmetry.space_group_name_H-M   'P 1'
#
loop_
_entity.id
_entity.type
_entity.pdbx_description
1 polymer ?
#
loop_
_entity_poly.entity_id
_entity_poly.type
_entity_poly.pdbx_seq_one_letter_code
_entity_poly.pdbx_strand_id
1 'polypeptide(L)'
;MQYDSDILTIEEVFEYESDEVRSVLNAVEYSIRVGDNFFIITPYNDETYVVEAIEEQYDSWTIIYNGGRRVAIKDIFPLFSVGSLISMLSLDNEFNLRTAGAKWIVSFDHYHEYASEENELLVTFLWYVLKDVCVRGLISRS
;
A
#
# COMPACT_ATOMS: atom_id res chain seq x y z
N MET A 1 12.84 -8.06 18.34
CA MET A 1 12.78 -6.60 18.12
C MET A 1 12.55 -6.41 16.64
N GLN A 2 11.29 -6.38 16.23
CA GLN A 2 10.89 -6.01 14.89
C GLN A 2 11.03 -4.49 14.85
N TYR A 3 12.03 -4.00 14.12
CA TYR A 3 12.26 -2.57 13.98
C TYR A 3 11.03 -1.93 13.35
N ASP A 4 10.72 -0.70 13.78
CA ASP A 4 9.72 0.18 13.18
C ASP A 4 9.87 0.18 11.65
N SER A 5 9.10 -0.66 10.97
CA SER A 5 9.06 -0.67 9.52
C SER A 5 8.01 0.33 9.11
N ASP A 6 8.44 1.42 8.50
CA ASP A 6 7.53 2.40 7.90
C ASP A 6 6.99 1.92 6.54
N ILE A 7 7.29 0.68 6.14
CA ILE A 7 6.97 0.09 4.84
C ILE A 7 6.34 -1.30 5.05
N LEU A 8 5.29 -1.60 4.27
CA LEU A 8 4.66 -2.90 4.27
C LEU A 8 5.64 -4.01 3.89
N THR A 9 5.46 -5.14 4.56
CA THR A 9 6.08 -6.40 4.19
C THR A 9 5.14 -7.22 3.31
N ILE A 10 5.69 -8.20 2.60
CA ILE A 10 4.91 -9.11 1.76
C ILE A 10 3.92 -9.92 2.61
N GLU A 11 4.30 -10.31 3.82
CA GLU A 11 3.44 -11.03 4.77
C GLU A 11 2.18 -10.22 5.12
N GLU A 12 2.34 -8.95 5.49
CA GLU A 12 1.21 -8.05 5.82
C GLU A 12 0.26 -7.80 4.63
N VAL A 13 0.78 -7.86 3.39
CA VAL A 13 -0.05 -7.76 2.19
C VAL A 13 -0.88 -9.04 1.98
N PHE A 14 -0.29 -10.22 2.23
CA PHE A 14 -0.92 -11.53 1.97
C PHE A 14 -1.62 -12.18 3.16
N GLU A 15 -1.59 -11.61 4.36
CA GLU A 15 -2.47 -11.99 5.47
C GLU A 15 -3.97 -11.92 5.09
N TYR A 16 -4.29 -11.29 3.97
CA TYR A 16 -5.63 -11.02 3.50
C TYR A 16 -5.93 -11.66 2.13
N GLU A 17 -7.22 -11.86 1.82
CA GLU A 17 -7.64 -12.55 0.59
C GLU A 17 -7.17 -11.81 -0.67
N SER A 18 -6.72 -12.57 -1.68
CA SER A 18 -6.10 -12.02 -2.90
C SER A 18 -7.01 -11.08 -3.70
N ASP A 19 -8.32 -11.22 -3.55
CA ASP A 19 -9.31 -10.35 -4.20
C ASP A 19 -9.44 -8.98 -3.49
N GLU A 20 -9.14 -8.89 -2.19
CA GLU A 20 -9.10 -7.61 -1.47
C GLU A 20 -7.89 -6.77 -1.91
N VAL A 21 -6.73 -7.41 -2.08
CA VAL A 21 -5.51 -6.77 -2.58
C VAL A 21 -5.71 -6.20 -3.99
N ARG A 22 -6.42 -6.95 -4.85
CA ARG A 22 -6.80 -6.48 -6.19
C ARG A 22 -7.79 -5.32 -6.13
N SER A 23 -8.69 -5.32 -5.16
CA SER A 23 -9.65 -4.24 -4.97
C SER A 23 -8.94 -2.93 -4.64
N VAL A 24 -7.89 -2.98 -3.81
CA VAL A 24 -7.06 -1.79 -3.54
C VAL A 24 -6.36 -1.31 -4.81
N LEU A 25 -5.66 -2.19 -5.56
CA LEU A 25 -4.97 -1.80 -6.80
C LEU A 25 -5.90 -1.14 -7.84
N ASN A 26 -7.17 -1.51 -7.86
CA ASN A 26 -8.14 -0.92 -8.77
C ASN A 26 -8.74 0.38 -8.23
N ALA A 27 -8.82 0.55 -6.91
CA ALA A 27 -9.45 1.70 -6.26
C ALA A 27 -8.50 2.89 -6.05
N VAL A 28 -7.19 2.62 -5.89
CA VAL A 28 -6.20 3.65 -5.57
C VAL A 28 -5.32 4.00 -6.76
N GLU A 29 -5.17 5.29 -7.01
CA GLU A 29 -4.20 5.77 -8.00
C GLU A 29 -2.82 5.90 -7.32
N TYR A 30 -1.96 4.89 -7.53
CA TYR A 30 -0.59 4.94 -7.06
C TYR A 30 0.40 5.09 -8.22
N SER A 31 1.12 6.21 -8.25
CA SER A 31 2.17 6.45 -9.23
C SER A 31 3.51 5.98 -8.65
N ILE A 32 3.93 4.77 -9.03
CA ILE A 32 5.20 4.20 -8.58
C ILE A 32 6.39 5.08 -8.97
N ARG A 33 7.36 5.20 -8.05
CA ARG A 33 8.55 6.05 -8.18
C ARG A 33 9.84 5.23 -8.03
N VAL A 34 10.93 5.79 -8.53
CA VAL A 34 12.28 5.28 -8.27
C VAL A 34 12.55 5.33 -6.77
N GLY A 35 13.07 4.22 -6.22
CA GLY A 35 13.27 4.03 -4.79
C GLY A 35 12.13 3.31 -4.07
N ASP A 36 10.97 3.14 -4.70
CA ASP A 36 9.86 2.39 -4.10
C ASP A 36 10.22 0.91 -3.95
N ASN A 37 9.76 0.30 -2.85
CA ASN A 37 9.83 -1.14 -2.65
C ASN A 37 8.63 -1.81 -3.32
N PHE A 38 8.83 -3.00 -3.87
CA PHE A 38 7.78 -3.79 -4.48
C PHE A 38 8.10 -5.27 -4.43
N PHE A 39 7.10 -6.11 -4.68
CA PHE A 39 7.32 -7.52 -5.02
C PHE A 39 6.61 -7.87 -6.32
N ILE A 40 7.06 -8.93 -6.98
CA ILE A 40 6.46 -9.41 -8.23
C ILE A 40 5.34 -10.38 -7.87
N ILE A 41 4.13 -10.15 -8.37
CA ILE A 41 2.94 -10.94 -8.06
C ILE A 41 3.06 -12.32 -8.73
N THR A 42 3.71 -13.26 -8.05
CA THR A 42 3.83 -14.65 -8.51
C THR A 42 3.59 -15.61 -7.34
N PRO A 43 3.19 -16.87 -7.60
CA PRO A 43 2.87 -17.83 -6.54
C PRO A 43 4.05 -18.24 -5.64
N TYR A 44 5.28 -17.86 -5.98
CA TYR A 44 6.51 -18.40 -5.38
C TYR A 44 7.56 -17.34 -5.06
N ASN A 45 7.22 -16.04 -5.15
CA ASN A 45 8.19 -14.97 -4.91
C ASN A 45 7.81 -14.20 -3.64
N ASP A 46 8.64 -14.33 -2.63
CA ASP A 46 8.63 -13.64 -1.35
C ASP A 46 9.79 -12.63 -1.23
N GLU A 47 10.43 -12.27 -2.35
CA GLU A 47 11.50 -11.28 -2.39
C GLU A 47 10.96 -9.86 -2.61
N THR A 48 11.50 -8.94 -1.84
CA THR A 48 11.32 -7.50 -2.03
C THR A 48 12.41 -6.95 -2.94
N TYR A 49 12.01 -6.12 -3.91
CA TYR A 49 12.90 -5.40 -4.81
C TYR A 49 12.68 -3.89 -4.68
N VAL A 50 13.64 -3.12 -5.20
CA VAL A 50 13.59 -1.66 -5.26
C VAL A 50 13.53 -1.23 -6.73
N VAL A 51 12.70 -0.23 -7.02
CA VAL A 51 12.65 0.39 -8.35
C VAL A 51 13.93 1.19 -8.59
N GLU A 52 14.73 0.78 -9.58
CA GLU A 52 15.96 1.49 -9.97
C GLU A 52 15.68 2.54 -11.06
N ALA A 53 14.81 2.22 -12.01
CA ALA A 53 14.36 3.14 -13.07
C ALA A 53 12.98 2.75 -13.60
N ILE A 54 12.33 3.68 -14.29
CA ILE A 54 11.05 3.48 -14.96
C ILE A 54 11.21 3.91 -16.42
N GLU A 55 10.90 3.01 -17.35
CA GLU A 55 10.92 3.26 -18.79
C GLU A 55 9.49 3.20 -19.35
N GLU A 56 9.10 4.18 -20.16
CA GLU A 56 7.87 4.14 -20.95
C GLU A 56 8.18 3.59 -22.35
N GLN A 57 7.51 2.51 -22.74
CA GLN A 57 7.62 1.91 -24.07
C GLN A 57 6.24 1.61 -24.64
N TYR A 58 5.92 2.24 -25.78
CA TYR A 58 4.75 1.92 -26.63
C TYR A 58 3.45 1.67 -25.83
N ASP A 59 3.08 2.62 -24.97
CA ASP A 59 1.90 2.60 -24.08
C ASP A 59 1.98 1.65 -22.86
N SER A 60 3.18 1.21 -22.50
CA SER A 60 3.41 0.40 -21.30
C SER A 60 4.57 0.93 -20.46
N TRP A 61 4.36 0.98 -19.15
CA TRP A 61 5.38 1.37 -18.19
C TRP A 61 6.10 0.11 -17.69
N THR A 62 7.42 0.12 -17.78
CA THR A 62 8.32 -0.97 -17.37
C THR A 62 9.21 -0.50 -16.24
N ILE A 63 9.30 -1.32 -15.18
CA ILE A 63 10.20 -1.11 -14.06
C ILE A 63 11.52 -1.83 -14.34
N ILE A 64 12.62 -1.13 -14.07
CA ILE A 64 13.96 -1.70 -14.01
C ILE A 64 14.36 -1.92 -12.54
N TYR A 65 14.89 -3.09 -12.25
CA TYR A 65 15.30 -3.51 -10.90
C TYR A 65 16.49 -4.48 -10.94
N ASN A 66 17.16 -4.67 -9.80
CA ASN A 66 18.22 -5.66 -9.60
C ASN A 66 19.28 -5.68 -10.72
N GLY A 67 19.85 -4.51 -11.01
CA GLY A 67 20.93 -4.37 -12.00
C GLY A 67 20.48 -4.53 -13.45
N GLY A 68 19.27 -4.09 -13.80
CA GLY A 68 18.79 -4.05 -15.20
C GLY A 68 17.73 -5.08 -15.57
N ARG A 69 17.22 -5.88 -14.64
CA ARG A 69 16.04 -6.74 -14.89
C ARG A 69 14.81 -5.88 -15.13
N ARG A 70 13.86 -6.39 -15.91
CA ARG A 70 12.65 -5.67 -16.32
C ARG A 70 11.39 -6.41 -15.91
N VAL A 71 10.38 -5.67 -15.48
CA VAL A 71 9.04 -6.19 -15.18
C VAL A 71 7.99 -5.15 -15.55
N ALA A 72 6.84 -5.58 -16.07
CA ALA A 72 5.76 -4.65 -16.37
C ALA A 72 5.12 -4.17 -15.05
N ILE A 73 4.74 -2.89 -14.97
CA ILE A 73 4.09 -2.32 -13.77
C ILE A 73 2.89 -3.16 -13.30
N LYS A 74 2.11 -3.70 -14.25
CA LYS A 74 0.91 -4.50 -13.93
C LYS A 74 1.19 -5.83 -13.22
N ASP A 75 2.44 -6.31 -13.26
CA ASP A 75 2.83 -7.62 -12.71
C ASP A 75 3.47 -7.49 -11.31
N ILE A 76 3.44 -6.30 -10.73
CA ILE A 76 4.02 -6.00 -9.42
C ILE A 76 3.00 -5.45 -8.43
N PHE A 77 3.32 -5.55 -7.15
CA PHE A 77 2.61 -4.87 -6.08
C PHE A 77 3.58 -3.94 -5.34
N PRO A 78 3.30 -2.61 -5.28
CA PRO A 78 4.12 -1.69 -4.49
C PRO A 78 3.96 -1.97 -2.99
N LEU A 79 5.07 -2.07 -2.27
CA LEU A 79 5.06 -2.13 -0.82
C LEU A 79 4.95 -0.71 -0.28
N PHE A 80 3.75 -0.35 0.16
CA PHE A 80 3.45 1.01 0.57
C PHE A 80 4.16 1.39 1.86
N SER A 81 4.70 2.61 1.87
CA SER A 81 5.11 3.28 3.10
C SER A 81 3.92 3.91 3.84
N VAL A 82 4.10 4.22 5.13
CA VAL A 82 3.18 5.06 5.92
C VAL A 82 2.81 6.33 5.17
N GLY A 83 3.81 7.01 4.57
CA GLY A 83 3.58 8.24 3.82
C GLY A 83 2.68 8.03 2.59
N SER A 84 2.91 6.97 1.83
CA SER A 84 2.04 6.65 0.68
C SER A 84 0.63 6.24 1.10
N LEU A 85 0.48 5.50 2.21
CA LEU A 85 -0.83 5.12 2.73
C LEU A 85 -1.62 6.34 3.18
N ILE A 86 -1.01 7.25 3.96
CA ILE A 86 -1.63 8.52 4.35
C ILE A 86 -2.03 9.31 3.11
N SER A 87 -1.14 9.42 2.11
CA SER A 87 -1.42 10.14 0.88
C SER A 87 -2.65 9.57 0.15
N MET A 88 -2.74 8.24 0.01
CA MET A 88 -3.88 7.57 -0.65
C MET A 88 -5.18 7.75 0.14
N LEU A 89 -5.12 7.61 1.47
CA LEU A 89 -6.27 7.81 2.36
C LEU A 89 -6.77 9.26 2.34
N SER A 90 -5.87 10.24 2.23
CA SER A 90 -6.19 11.67 2.23
C SER A 90 -6.58 12.24 0.86
N LEU A 91 -6.47 11.46 -0.23
CA LEU A 91 -6.46 12.01 -1.59
C LEU A 91 -7.77 12.70 -1.97
N ASP A 92 -8.91 12.26 -1.41
CA ASP A 92 -10.23 12.84 -1.69
C ASP A 92 -11.16 12.93 -0.45
N ASN A 93 -10.65 12.61 0.75
CA ASN A 93 -11.46 12.52 1.97
C ASN A 93 -10.89 13.36 3.10
N GLU A 94 -11.73 13.77 4.04
CA GLU A 94 -11.26 14.37 5.29
C GLU A 94 -10.64 13.29 6.17
N PHE A 95 -9.31 13.19 6.08
CA PHE A 95 -8.51 12.22 6.81
C PHE A 95 -7.91 12.86 8.08
N ASN A 96 -8.12 12.21 9.23
CA ASN A 96 -7.45 12.57 10.48
C ASN A 96 -6.79 11.33 11.09
N LEU A 97 -5.49 11.44 11.35
CA LEU A 97 -4.71 10.46 12.11
C LEU A 97 -4.33 11.07 13.46
N ARG A 98 -4.70 10.39 14.54
CA ARG A 98 -4.39 10.80 15.92
C ARG A 98 -4.01 9.61 16.77
N THR A 99 -3.52 9.91 17.98
CA THR A 99 -3.20 8.89 18.99
C THR A 99 -4.14 9.01 20.19
N ALA A 100 -4.46 7.87 20.80
CA ALA A 100 -5.15 7.82 22.09
C ALA A 100 -4.59 6.66 22.92
N GLY A 101 -3.81 7.00 23.95
CA GLY A 101 -3.06 5.98 24.71
C GLY A 101 -2.02 5.31 23.82
N ALA A 102 -2.02 3.97 23.79
CA ALA A 102 -1.12 3.15 22.99
C ALA A 102 -1.68 2.76 21.61
N LYS A 103 -2.67 3.52 21.11
CA LYS A 103 -3.39 3.21 19.86
C LYS A 103 -3.36 4.35 18.86
N TRP A 104 -3.38 3.98 17.60
CA TRP A 104 -3.64 4.86 16.47
C TRP A 104 -5.15 4.93 16.22
N ILE A 105 -5.64 6.12 15.85
CA ILE A 105 -7.02 6.32 15.45
C ILE A 105 -7.02 7.03 14.10
N VAL A 106 -7.71 6.45 13.12
CA VAL A 106 -8.00 7.08 11.84
C VAL A 106 -9.48 7.41 11.79
N SER A 107 -9.82 8.64 11.43
CA SER A 107 -11.19 9.02 11.12
C SER A 107 -11.35 9.56 9.70
N PHE A 108 -12.42 9.16 9.03
CA PHE A 108 -12.83 9.53 7.68
C PHE A 108 -14.17 10.25 7.68
N ASP A 109 -14.21 11.41 7.01
CA ASP A 109 -15.40 12.24 6.77
C ASP A 109 -16.24 12.48 8.03
N HIS A 110 -15.59 12.54 9.20
CA HIS A 110 -16.21 12.66 10.52
C HIS A 110 -17.17 11.53 10.95
N TYR A 111 -17.33 10.45 10.18
CA TYR A 111 -18.30 9.39 10.46
C TYR A 111 -17.69 8.00 10.63
N HIS A 112 -16.56 7.71 10.00
CA HIS A 112 -15.95 6.39 10.04
C HIS A 112 -14.69 6.47 10.90
N GLU A 113 -14.64 5.73 11.99
CA GLU A 113 -13.51 5.70 12.91
C GLU A 113 -12.94 4.28 13.01
N TYR A 114 -11.62 4.18 12.89
CA TYR A 114 -10.85 2.97 13.03
C TYR A 114 -9.86 3.18 14.17
N ALA A 115 -9.65 2.15 14.99
CA ALA A 115 -8.68 2.18 16.07
C ALA A 115 -7.79 0.95 15.98
N SER A 116 -6.49 1.15 16.15
CA SER A 116 -5.51 0.07 16.09
C SER A 116 -5.64 -0.89 17.29
N GLU A 117 -5.10 -2.08 17.13
CA GLU A 117 -4.81 -2.97 18.26
C GLU A 117 -3.64 -2.42 19.11
N GLU A 118 -3.45 -2.98 20.30
CA GLU A 118 -2.29 -2.62 21.14
C GLU A 118 -0.99 -3.11 20.47
N ASN A 119 -0.03 -2.20 20.30
CA ASN A 119 1.28 -2.45 19.67
C ASN A 119 1.23 -2.77 18.17
N GLU A 120 0.11 -2.51 17.50
CA GLU A 120 0.04 -2.59 16.04
C GLU A 120 0.92 -1.52 15.40
N LEU A 121 1.71 -1.91 14.39
CA LEU A 121 2.52 -0.95 13.63
C LEU A 121 1.61 -0.04 12.82
N LEU A 122 1.99 1.23 12.72
CA LEU A 122 1.19 2.22 12.00
C LEU A 122 0.99 1.83 10.51
N VAL A 123 2.02 1.26 9.88
CA VAL A 123 1.93 0.84 8.47
C VAL A 123 0.90 -0.26 8.25
N THR A 124 0.87 -1.27 9.12
CA THR A 124 -0.10 -2.38 9.09
C THR A 124 -1.51 -1.86 9.33
N PHE A 125 -1.67 -1.00 10.34
CA PHE A 125 -2.96 -0.39 10.66
C PHE A 125 -3.51 0.45 9.49
N LEU A 126 -2.69 1.33 8.91
CA LEU A 126 -3.11 2.16 7.78
C LEU A 126 -3.45 1.33 6.54
N TRP A 127 -2.72 0.23 6.32
CA TRP A 127 -3.02 -0.72 5.25
C TRP A 127 -4.37 -1.40 5.45
N TYR A 128 -4.64 -1.88 6.67
CA TYR A 128 -5.94 -2.44 7.03
C TYR A 128 -7.07 -1.43 6.75
N VAL A 129 -6.91 -0.18 7.18
CA VAL A 129 -7.91 0.87 6.95
C VAL A 129 -8.11 1.12 5.46
N LEU A 130 -7.02 1.30 4.68
CA LEU A 130 -7.09 1.52 3.23
C LEU A 130 -7.85 0.41 2.52
N LYS A 131 -7.55 -0.83 2.90
CA LYS A 131 -8.20 -2.00 2.33
C LYS A 131 -9.69 -2.03 2.64
N ASP A 132 -10.10 -1.83 3.90
CA ASP A 132 -11.52 -1.82 4.28
C ASP A 132 -12.30 -0.71 3.56
N VAL A 133 -11.75 0.51 3.47
CA VAL A 133 -12.43 1.61 2.76
C VAL A 133 -12.54 1.37 1.25
N CYS A 134 -11.55 0.72 0.63
CA CYS A 134 -11.62 0.32 -0.79
C CYS A 134 -12.67 -0.77 -1.01
N VAL A 135 -12.70 -1.81 -0.17
CA VAL A 135 -13.68 -2.91 -0.25
C VAL A 135 -15.11 -2.41 -0.05
N ARG A 136 -15.32 -1.44 0.86
CA ARG A 136 -16.62 -0.80 1.08
C ARG A 136 -17.02 0.19 -0.03
N GLY A 137 -16.11 0.50 -0.95
CA GLY A 137 -16.32 1.49 -2.01
C GLY A 137 -16.41 2.93 -1.48
N LEU A 138 -15.86 3.20 -0.29
CA LEU A 138 -15.74 4.56 0.26
C LEU A 138 -14.62 5.33 -0.45
N ILE A 139 -13.60 4.61 -0.91
CA ILE A 139 -12.63 5.09 -1.90
C ILE A 139 -12.82 4.24 -3.15
N SER A 140 -13.26 4.88 -4.23
CA SER A 140 -13.42 4.22 -5.53
C SER A 140 -13.26 5.26 -6.62
N ARG A 141 -12.25 5.08 -7.46
CA ARG A 141 -12.12 5.83 -8.71
C ARG A 141 -12.69 4.96 -9.82
N SER A 142 -13.79 5.46 -10.42
CA SER A 142 -14.50 4.82 -11.54
C SER A 142 -13.79 5.08 -12.87
#